data_AF-A0A8T0JF12-F1
#
_entry.id   AF-A0A8T0JF12-F1
#
_cell.length_a   1.000
_cell.length_b   1.000
_cell.length_c   1.000
_cell.angle_alpha   90.00
_cell.angle_beta   90.00
_cell.angle_gamma   90.00
#
_symmetry.space_group_name_H-M   'P 1'
#
loop_
_entity.id
_entity.type
_entity.pdbx_description
1 polymer ?
#
loop_
_entity_poly.entity_id
_entity_poly.type
_entity_poly.pdbx_seq_one_letter_code
_entity_poly.pdbx_strand_id
1 'polypeptide(L)'
;MTSLLNPQQFFTRISPSKSHIFIGVGKCSGSTRLQIRCLNTFLPYPEFDRTVECLDNRRLGKQRVEAWQILRIVQASPVPVKGTAWANSPAVRMWRGFPDALLVYYNACLEEWGRRGFKNVLLQPMEPQSLPVAMPPWLGDELVHASHRSNLLRKEPEHYTQFGWTEPPDLAYVWPVPMVKVEDEASTMVVPVKKTSRKKKAAAPVPPTAVKEPAMVVIADAETT
;
A
#
# COMPACT_ATOMS: atom_id res chain seq x y z
N MET A 1 -22.66 37.90 48.17
CA MET A 1 -23.59 38.79 47.46
C MET A 1 -23.35 38.59 45.96
N THR A 2 -24.10 37.64 45.37
CA THR A 2 -25.23 37.91 44.45
C THR A 2 -24.76 38.58 43.14
N SER A 3 -24.60 37.83 42.03
CA SER A 3 -25.64 37.60 40.98
C SER A 3 -25.73 38.81 40.02
N LEU A 4 -25.83 38.79 38.69
CA LEU A 4 -26.51 37.97 37.66
C LEU A 4 -25.88 38.32 36.28
N LEU A 5 -25.58 37.35 35.40
CA LEU A 5 -26.23 37.04 34.11
C LEU A 5 -26.40 38.18 33.04
N ASN A 6 -25.70 38.01 31.89
CA ASN A 6 -26.13 37.89 30.45
C ASN A 6 -27.48 38.53 30.00
N PRO A 7 -27.79 38.94 28.72
CA PRO A 7 -27.33 38.46 27.39
C PRO A 7 -27.21 39.55 26.26
N GLN A 8 -26.65 39.33 25.06
CA GLN A 8 -27.30 38.84 23.82
C GLN A 8 -26.24 38.85 22.68
N GLN A 9 -25.87 37.68 22.15
CA GLN A 9 -26.11 37.22 20.76
C GLN A 9 -25.66 38.12 19.59
N PHE A 10 -24.71 37.63 18.77
CA PHE A 10 -24.94 37.40 17.34
C PHE A 10 -23.99 36.30 16.81
N PHE A 11 -24.62 35.29 16.20
CA PHE A 11 -24.03 34.15 15.51
C PHE A 11 -23.52 34.55 14.13
N THR A 12 -22.32 34.09 13.75
CA THR A 12 -22.08 33.57 12.39
C THR A 12 -21.08 32.42 12.43
N ARG A 13 -21.53 31.28 11.91
CA ARG A 13 -20.82 29.99 11.77
C ARG A 13 -19.57 30.11 10.90
N ILE A 14 -18.46 29.54 11.37
CA ILE A 14 -17.40 29.02 10.50
C ILE A 14 -17.27 27.52 10.80
N SER A 15 -17.46 26.72 9.75
CA SER A 15 -17.42 25.26 9.78
C SER A 15 -15.96 24.77 9.77
N PRO A 16 -15.52 23.92 10.71
CA PRO A 16 -14.28 23.19 10.54
C PRO A 16 -14.55 21.92 9.72
N SER A 17 -13.98 21.89 8.51
CA SER A 17 -13.89 20.70 7.66
C SER A 17 -13.23 19.55 8.43
N LYS A 18 -13.94 18.42 8.53
CA LYS A 18 -13.54 17.21 9.25
C LYS A 18 -12.50 16.42 8.46
N SER A 19 -11.23 16.50 8.85
CA SER A 19 -10.20 15.52 8.46
C SER A 19 -10.50 14.20 9.17
N HIS A 20 -11.11 13.25 8.46
CA HIS A 20 -11.42 11.93 9.00
C HIS A 20 -10.16 11.06 9.02
N ILE A 21 -9.54 10.94 10.19
CA ILE A 21 -8.57 9.89 10.51
C ILE A 21 -9.38 8.59 10.72
N PHE A 22 -9.17 7.60 9.85
CA PHE A 22 -9.84 6.30 9.97
C PHE A 22 -9.11 5.42 11.01
N ILE A 23 -9.75 5.23 12.17
CA ILE A 23 -9.34 4.28 13.22
C ILE A 23 -10.09 2.96 12.98
N GLY A 24 -9.40 1.92 12.52
CA GLY A 24 -9.99 0.60 12.29
C GLY A 24 -9.78 -0.34 13.48
N VAL A 25 -10.85 -0.72 14.17
CA VAL A 25 -10.86 -1.80 15.19
C VAL A 25 -11.70 -2.95 14.66
N GLY A 26 -11.11 -4.15 14.50
CA GLY A 26 -11.82 -5.35 14.04
C GLY A 26 -11.40 -6.60 14.80
N LYS A 27 -12.33 -7.23 15.52
CA LYS A 27 -12.23 -8.61 16.01
C LYS A 27 -12.85 -9.55 14.96
N CYS A 28 -12.29 -10.75 14.74
CA CYS A 28 -13.03 -11.92 14.21
C CYS A 28 -12.23 -13.23 14.32
N SER A 29 -12.98 -14.32 14.48
CA SER A 29 -12.61 -15.70 14.82
C SER A 29 -12.22 -16.58 13.61
N GLY A 30 -11.85 -17.84 13.92
CA GLY A 30 -11.12 -18.86 13.14
C GLY A 30 -11.47 -19.13 11.68
N SER A 31 -10.42 -19.32 10.87
CA SER A 31 -10.38 -20.25 9.72
C SER A 31 -8.93 -20.48 9.30
N THR A 32 -8.57 -21.74 9.00
CA THR A 32 -7.23 -22.23 8.66
C THR A 32 -6.82 -21.85 7.24
N ARG A 33 -6.57 -20.55 7.03
CA ARG A 33 -5.90 -19.96 5.87
C ARG A 33 -4.89 -19.02 6.48
N LEU A 34 -3.59 -19.10 6.13
CA LEU A 34 -2.52 -18.26 6.72
C LEU A 34 -3.07 -16.85 6.94
N GLN A 35 -3.43 -16.56 8.19
CA GLN A 35 -4.24 -15.40 8.48
C GLN A 35 -3.25 -14.26 8.45
N ILE A 36 -3.09 -13.65 7.27
CA ILE A 36 -2.30 -12.44 7.09
C ILE A 36 -3.08 -11.34 7.81
N ARG A 37 -3.03 -11.38 9.15
CA ARG A 37 -3.39 -10.27 10.02
C ARG A 37 -2.40 -9.16 9.72
N CYS A 38 -2.87 -7.92 9.84
CA CYS A 38 -2.11 -6.68 9.66
C CYS A 38 -0.60 -6.84 9.87
N LEU A 39 0.17 -6.75 8.78
CA LEU A 39 1.64 -6.73 8.82
C LEU A 39 2.10 -5.49 9.57
N ASN A 40 3.06 -5.65 10.50
CA ASN A 40 3.54 -4.57 11.33
C ASN A 40 5.07 -4.53 11.37
N THR A 41 5.63 -3.35 11.66
CA THR A 41 7.04 -3.22 12.03
C THR A 41 7.19 -2.40 13.32
N PHE A 42 8.24 -2.66 14.11
CA PHE A 42 8.56 -1.89 15.32
C PHE A 42 9.90 -1.18 15.14
N LEU A 43 9.89 0.14 15.33
CA LEU A 43 11.04 1.04 15.20
C LEU A 43 11.04 2.04 16.37
N PRO A 44 11.28 1.61 17.61
CA PRO A 44 11.38 2.50 18.77
C PRO A 44 12.59 3.45 18.72
N TYR A 45 13.59 3.14 17.87
CA TYR A 45 14.80 3.92 17.64
C TYR A 45 15.12 4.03 16.14
N PRO A 46 15.88 5.06 15.70
CA PRO A 46 16.32 5.17 14.32
C PRO A 46 17.37 4.12 13.94
N GLU A 47 18.19 3.67 14.89
CA GLU A 47 19.17 2.61 14.65
C GLU A 47 18.47 1.24 14.69
N PHE A 48 18.64 0.45 13.63
CA PHE A 48 17.99 -0.87 13.54
C PHE A 48 18.51 -1.84 14.60
N ASP A 49 19.80 -1.85 14.89
CA ASP A 49 20.41 -2.73 15.90
C ASP A 49 19.82 -2.44 17.29
N ARG A 50 19.82 -1.16 17.68
CA ARG A 50 19.20 -0.71 18.94
C ARG A 50 17.71 -1.05 19.01
N THR A 51 17.00 -0.91 17.88
CA THR A 51 15.60 -1.30 17.76
C THR A 51 15.41 -2.79 18.03
N VAL A 52 16.19 -3.68 17.41
CA VAL A 52 15.96 -5.13 17.54
C VAL A 52 16.42 -5.65 18.91
N GLU A 53 17.49 -5.09 19.46
CA GLU A 53 18.01 -5.39 20.80
C GLU A 53 16.94 -5.15 21.88
N CYS A 54 16.17 -4.07 21.78
CA CYS A 54 15.19 -3.74 22.81
C CYS A 54 13.92 -4.60 22.76
N LEU A 55 13.63 -5.27 21.63
CA LEU A 55 12.43 -6.08 21.49
C LEU A 55 12.48 -7.32 22.39
N ASP A 56 11.36 -7.70 23.00
CA ASP A 56 11.25 -9.02 23.62
C ASP A 56 11.28 -10.13 22.56
N ASN A 57 11.55 -11.37 22.99
CA ASN A 57 11.69 -12.52 22.09
C ASN A 57 10.46 -12.78 21.23
N ARG A 58 9.24 -12.55 21.74
CA ARG A 58 8.00 -12.79 20.99
C ARG A 58 7.86 -11.79 19.86
N ARG A 59 8.13 -10.51 20.12
CA ARG A 59 8.03 -9.44 19.10
C ARG A 59 9.17 -9.55 18.10
N LEU A 60 10.41 -9.76 18.55
CA LEU A 60 11.55 -10.02 17.66
C LEU A 60 11.30 -11.22 16.74
N GLY A 61 10.80 -12.33 17.29
CA GLY A 61 10.45 -13.53 16.52
C GLY A 61 9.44 -13.24 15.40
N LYS A 62 8.46 -12.37 15.66
CA LYS A 62 7.50 -11.91 14.65
C LYS A 62 8.11 -10.93 13.65
N GLN A 63 8.97 -10.00 14.08
CA GLN A 63 9.57 -9.01 13.19
C GLN A 63 10.37 -9.66 12.06
N ARG A 64 11.08 -10.77 12.33
CA ARG A 64 11.75 -11.56 11.27
C ARG A 64 10.78 -12.01 10.17
N VAL A 65 9.64 -12.58 10.56
CA VAL A 65 8.64 -13.11 9.62
C VAL A 65 7.90 -11.98 8.91
N GLU A 66 7.44 -10.96 9.64
CA GLU A 66 6.66 -9.85 9.08
C GLU A 66 7.53 -8.97 8.17
N ALA A 67 8.79 -8.68 8.54
CA ALA A 67 9.71 -7.94 7.67
C ALA A 67 10.00 -8.69 6.36
N TRP A 68 10.25 -10.00 6.42
CA TRP A 68 10.42 -10.83 5.21
C TRP A 68 9.16 -10.84 4.34
N GLN A 69 7.98 -10.93 4.95
CA GLN A 69 6.72 -10.83 4.21
C GLN A 69 6.58 -9.47 3.53
N ILE A 70 6.87 -8.37 4.23
CA ILE A 70 6.83 -7.02 3.64
C ILE A 70 7.85 -6.91 2.50
N LEU A 71 9.09 -7.40 2.66
CA LEU A 71 10.14 -7.40 1.63
C LEU A 71 9.63 -8.01 0.33
N ARG A 72 9.06 -9.22 0.41
CA ARG A 72 8.50 -9.92 -0.76
C ARG A 72 7.41 -9.14 -1.47
N ILE A 73 6.67 -8.31 -0.74
CA ILE A 73 5.57 -7.51 -1.27
C ILE A 73 6.12 -6.25 -1.95
N VAL A 74 7.03 -5.54 -1.28
CA VAL A 74 7.59 -4.29 -1.82
C VAL A 74 8.54 -4.52 -2.99
N GLN A 75 9.15 -5.71 -3.10
CA GLN A 75 9.99 -6.13 -4.22
C GLN A 75 9.21 -6.79 -5.37
N ALA A 76 7.93 -7.13 -5.19
CA ALA A 76 7.15 -7.76 -6.24
C ALA A 76 6.82 -6.79 -7.39
N SER A 77 6.97 -7.25 -8.63
CA SER A 77 6.60 -6.53 -9.84
C SER A 77 5.78 -7.42 -10.79
N PRO A 78 4.51 -7.10 -11.10
CA PRO A 78 3.71 -6.06 -10.47
C PRO A 78 3.36 -6.41 -9.01
N VAL A 79 3.13 -5.39 -8.19
CA VAL A 79 2.63 -5.59 -6.82
C VAL A 79 1.29 -6.35 -6.88
N PRO A 80 1.08 -7.44 -6.12
CA PRO A 80 -0.19 -8.16 -6.12
C PRO A 80 -1.35 -7.28 -5.60
N VAL A 81 -2.27 -6.88 -6.49
CA VAL A 81 -3.37 -5.92 -6.18
C VAL A 81 -4.72 -6.60 -5.88
N LYS A 82 -4.99 -7.79 -6.43
CA LYS A 82 -6.30 -8.46 -6.27
C LYS A 82 -6.35 -9.32 -5.01
N GLY A 83 -7.29 -9.01 -4.11
CA GLY A 83 -7.63 -9.84 -2.94
C GLY A 83 -6.67 -9.74 -1.75
N THR A 84 -5.77 -8.75 -1.74
CA THR A 84 -4.65 -8.66 -0.79
C THR A 84 -4.84 -7.46 0.15
N ALA A 85 -5.75 -7.55 1.11
CA ALA A 85 -5.94 -6.51 2.15
C ALA A 85 -4.64 -6.13 2.87
N TRP A 86 -3.69 -7.08 2.93
CA TRP A 86 -2.36 -6.90 3.49
C TRP A 86 -1.40 -6.06 2.63
N ALA A 87 -1.58 -5.99 1.30
CA ALA A 87 -0.72 -5.21 0.41
C ALA A 87 -0.90 -3.69 0.61
N ASN A 88 -2.05 -3.31 1.18
CA ASN A 88 -2.36 -1.95 1.60
C ASN A 88 -2.08 -1.69 3.08
N SER A 89 -1.39 -2.61 3.78
CA SER A 89 -1.01 -2.40 5.18
C SER A 89 -0.18 -1.11 5.31
N PRO A 90 -0.42 -0.28 6.33
CA PRO A 90 0.38 0.92 6.57
C PRO A 90 1.89 0.66 6.61
N ALA A 91 2.32 -0.46 7.21
CA ALA A 91 3.73 -0.86 7.23
C ALA A 91 4.27 -1.15 5.82
N VAL A 92 3.50 -1.85 4.97
CA VAL A 92 3.91 -2.10 3.57
C VAL A 92 4.06 -0.79 2.80
N ARG A 93 3.12 0.14 2.99
CA ARG A 93 3.18 1.46 2.35
C ARG A 93 4.35 2.29 2.84
N MET A 94 4.64 2.25 4.13
CA MET A 94 5.77 2.95 4.77
C MET A 94 7.13 2.55 4.16
N TRP A 95 7.33 1.26 3.92
CA TRP A 95 8.58 0.72 3.37
C TRP A 95 8.67 0.75 1.84
N ARG A 96 7.60 1.15 1.14
CA ARG A 96 7.60 1.22 -0.32
C ARG A 96 8.63 2.26 -0.80
N GLY A 97 9.49 1.85 -1.73
CA GLY A 97 10.59 2.67 -2.24
C GLY A 97 11.91 2.48 -1.49
N PHE A 98 11.91 1.75 -0.37
CA PHE A 98 13.11 1.50 0.44
C PHE A 98 13.31 0.00 0.77
N PRO A 99 13.30 -0.91 -0.22
CA PRO A 99 13.44 -2.34 0.02
C PRO A 99 14.78 -2.72 0.65
N ASP A 100 15.88 -2.08 0.24
CA ASP A 100 17.21 -2.37 0.78
C ASP A 100 17.32 -1.95 2.26
N ALA A 101 16.72 -0.83 2.67
CA ALA A 101 16.68 -0.43 4.08
C ALA A 101 15.86 -1.41 4.93
N LEU A 102 14.71 -1.87 4.42
CA LEU A 102 13.93 -2.92 5.09
C LEU A 102 14.71 -4.24 5.18
N LEU A 103 15.55 -4.54 4.19
CA LEU A 103 16.40 -5.74 4.18
C LEU A 103 17.49 -5.64 5.26
N VAL A 104 18.10 -4.47 5.45
CA VAL A 104 19.01 -4.23 6.58
C VAL A 104 18.29 -4.45 7.92
N TYR A 105 17.08 -3.89 8.08
CA TYR A 105 16.26 -4.12 9.28
C TYR A 105 15.94 -5.61 9.51
N TYR A 106 15.57 -6.33 8.44
CA TYR A 106 15.31 -7.76 8.49
C TYR A 106 16.54 -8.56 8.91
N ASN A 107 17.72 -8.26 8.34
CA ASN A 107 18.97 -8.91 8.70
C ASN A 107 19.34 -8.65 10.16
N ALA A 108 19.19 -7.42 10.65
CA ALA A 108 19.40 -7.09 12.07
C ALA A 108 18.49 -7.94 12.98
N CYS A 109 17.23 -8.17 12.58
CA CYS A 109 16.34 -9.06 13.34
C CYS A 109 16.84 -10.52 13.35
N LEU A 110 17.41 -11.02 12.26
CA LEU A 110 17.96 -12.38 12.19
C LEU A 110 19.23 -12.52 13.04
N GLU A 111 20.11 -11.53 12.97
CA GLU A 111 21.35 -11.49 13.73
C GLU A 111 21.07 -11.47 15.23
N GLU A 112 20.21 -10.56 15.69
CA GLU A 112 19.81 -10.46 17.10
C GLU A 112 19.14 -11.75 17.59
N TRP A 113 18.32 -12.39 16.75
CA TRP A 113 17.73 -13.69 17.07
C TRP A 113 18.79 -14.78 17.25
N GLY A 114 19.79 -14.80 16.38
CA GLY A 114 20.96 -15.68 16.49
C GLY A 114 21.78 -15.41 17.75
N ARG A 115 22.04 -14.15 18.05
CA ARG A 115 22.79 -13.69 19.23
C ARG A 115 22.14 -14.15 20.54
N ARG A 116 20.80 -14.21 20.59
CA ARG A 116 20.03 -14.74 21.73
C ARG A 116 20.01 -16.28 21.83
N GLY A 117 20.75 -16.98 20.96
CA GLY A 117 20.87 -18.44 20.96
C GLY A 117 19.77 -19.18 20.20
N PHE A 118 18.91 -18.47 19.46
CA PHE A 118 17.91 -19.11 18.61
C PHE A 118 18.44 -19.40 17.20
N LYS A 119 17.84 -20.39 16.53
CA LYS A 119 18.26 -20.78 15.16
C LYS A 119 17.41 -20.13 14.08
N ASN A 120 18.07 -19.67 13.03
CA ASN A 120 17.45 -19.23 11.78
C ASN A 120 17.42 -20.41 10.80
N VAL A 121 16.32 -21.19 10.83
CA VAL A 121 16.19 -22.39 9.97
C VAL A 121 15.60 -22.03 8.60
N LEU A 122 14.48 -21.31 8.59
CA LEU A 122 13.73 -21.01 7.36
C LEU A 122 14.05 -19.64 6.75
N LEU A 123 14.45 -18.68 7.58
CA LEU A 123 14.77 -17.32 7.17
C LEU A 123 16.29 -17.17 7.18
N GLN A 124 16.86 -16.63 6.11
CA GLN A 124 18.30 -16.44 5.93
C GLN A 124 18.60 -14.97 5.60
N PRO A 125 19.78 -14.46 5.99
CA PRO A 125 20.19 -13.11 5.62
C PRO A 125 20.30 -12.97 4.10
N MET A 126 20.10 -11.75 3.62
CA MET A 126 20.16 -11.39 2.21
C MET A 126 21.05 -10.17 2.03
N GLU A 127 21.60 -9.93 0.85
CA GLU A 127 22.41 -8.73 0.58
C GLU A 127 21.56 -7.62 -0.05
N PRO A 128 21.77 -6.34 0.35
CA PRO A 128 21.17 -5.20 -0.34
C PRO A 128 21.56 -5.16 -1.83
N GLN A 129 20.67 -4.67 -2.68
CA GLN A 129 20.94 -4.53 -4.12
C GLN A 129 21.75 -3.27 -4.44
N SER A 130 21.62 -2.22 -3.63
CA SER A 130 22.22 -0.90 -3.86
C SER A 130 23.06 -0.46 -2.67
N LEU A 131 24.26 0.07 -2.94
CA LEU A 131 25.14 0.69 -1.96
C LEU A 131 25.56 2.10 -2.43
N PRO A 132 25.52 3.12 -1.55
CA PRO A 132 25.01 3.08 -0.18
C PRO A 132 23.50 2.82 -0.14
N VAL A 133 23.02 2.15 0.92
CA VAL A 133 21.59 1.89 1.11
C VAL A 133 20.86 3.21 1.29
N ALA A 134 19.86 3.46 0.45
CA ALA A 134 18.98 4.62 0.61
C ALA A 134 18.08 4.43 1.83
N MET A 135 18.28 5.25 2.87
CA MET A 135 17.46 5.19 4.08
C MET A 135 16.17 6.00 3.91
N PRO A 136 15.04 5.55 4.49
CA PRO A 136 13.80 6.31 4.43
C PRO A 136 13.93 7.67 5.12
N PRO A 137 13.38 8.75 4.56
CA PRO A 137 13.52 10.10 5.12
C PRO A 137 12.78 10.30 6.46
N TRP A 138 11.87 9.38 6.79
CA TRP A 138 11.15 9.36 8.06
C TRP A 138 11.90 8.62 9.17
N LEU A 139 13.00 7.93 8.86
CA LEU A 139 13.84 7.28 9.88
C LEU A 139 14.60 8.37 10.64
N GLY A 140 14.38 8.45 11.96
CA GLY A 140 14.81 9.57 12.80
C GLY A 140 13.69 10.54 13.15
N ASP A 141 12.50 10.42 12.56
CA ASP A 141 11.33 11.20 12.99
C ASP A 141 10.83 10.69 14.35
N GLU A 142 10.94 11.55 15.36
CA GLU A 142 10.58 11.20 16.73
C GLU A 142 9.09 10.87 16.89
N LEU A 143 8.19 11.42 16.07
CA LEU A 143 6.76 11.07 16.13
C LEU A 143 6.53 9.61 15.73
N VAL A 144 7.29 9.13 14.75
CA VAL A 144 7.27 7.71 14.35
C VAL A 144 7.78 6.88 15.51
N HIS A 145 8.98 7.17 16.00
CA HIS A 145 9.62 6.38 17.05
C HIS A 145 8.82 6.35 18.36
N ALA A 146 8.34 7.50 18.84
CA ALA A 146 7.49 7.64 20.03
C ALA A 146 6.19 6.83 19.90
N SER A 147 5.53 6.87 18.74
CA SER A 147 4.30 6.08 18.53
C SER A 147 4.58 4.57 18.60
N HIS A 148 5.73 4.11 18.09
CA HIS A 148 6.13 2.70 18.17
C HIS A 148 6.48 2.30 19.61
N ARG A 149 7.20 3.14 20.38
CA ARG A 149 7.47 2.92 21.82
C ARG A 149 6.19 2.82 22.63
N SER A 150 5.26 3.75 22.45
CA SER A 150 3.93 3.71 23.09
C SER A 150 3.18 2.41 22.80
N ASN A 151 3.21 1.93 21.56
CA ASN A 151 2.56 0.68 21.18
C ASN A 151 3.26 -0.55 21.75
N LEU A 152 4.58 -0.52 21.93
CA LEU A 152 5.33 -1.56 22.63
C LEU A 152 4.98 -1.59 24.12
N LEU A 153 4.96 -0.44 24.79
CA LEU A 153 4.52 -0.30 26.19
C LEU A 153 3.11 -0.86 26.39
N ARG A 154 2.16 -0.54 25.50
CA ARG A 154 0.81 -1.12 25.54
C ARG A 154 0.79 -2.64 25.44
N LYS A 155 1.71 -3.19 24.65
CA LYS A 155 1.75 -4.61 24.34
C LYS A 155 2.45 -5.41 25.43
N GLU A 156 3.50 -4.90 26.06
CA GLU A 156 4.28 -5.56 27.12
C GLU A 156 4.84 -4.55 28.15
N PRO A 157 4.00 -4.01 29.04
CA PRO A 157 4.45 -2.97 29.96
C PRO A 157 5.67 -3.39 30.81
N GLU A 158 5.65 -4.61 31.35
CA GLU A 158 6.70 -5.13 32.22
C GLU A 158 8.06 -5.20 31.52
N HIS A 159 8.09 -5.60 30.24
CA HIS A 159 9.32 -5.61 29.46
C HIS A 159 9.77 -4.21 29.08
N TYR A 160 8.88 -3.35 28.57
CA TYR A 160 9.31 -2.09 27.94
C TYR A 160 9.54 -0.92 28.90
N THR A 161 8.97 -0.96 30.10
CA THR A 161 9.20 0.08 31.12
C THR A 161 10.67 0.21 31.53
N GLN A 162 11.47 -0.85 31.38
CA GLN A 162 12.90 -0.83 31.70
C GLN A 162 13.72 0.19 30.89
N PHE A 163 13.22 0.62 29.73
CA PHE A 163 13.93 1.56 28.85
C PHE A 163 13.73 3.04 29.23
N GLY A 164 12.96 3.34 30.28
CA GLY A 164 12.76 4.71 30.76
C GLY A 164 11.99 5.62 29.81
N TRP A 165 11.23 5.04 28.88
CA TRP A 165 10.39 5.75 27.93
C TRP A 165 9.26 6.50 28.63
N THR A 166 9.05 7.76 28.26
CA THR A 166 8.06 8.65 28.90
C THR A 166 6.72 8.70 28.16
N GLU A 167 6.61 8.02 27.01
CA GLU A 167 5.38 8.03 26.22
C GLU A 167 4.24 7.31 26.96
N PRO A 168 3.00 7.82 26.90
CA PRO A 168 1.85 7.10 27.43
C PRO A 168 1.58 5.86 26.56
N PRO A 169 1.01 4.77 27.10
CA PRO A 169 0.82 3.52 26.37
C PRO A 169 -0.44 3.53 25.47
N ASP A 170 -0.91 4.68 24.98
CA ASP A 170 -2.18 4.84 24.24
C ASP A 170 -2.08 5.65 22.94
N LEU A 171 -0.88 6.08 22.53
CA LEU A 171 -0.67 6.75 21.25
C LEU A 171 -1.06 5.85 20.08
N ALA A 172 -1.76 6.43 19.10
CA ALA A 172 -2.00 5.80 17.81
C ALA A 172 -0.67 5.63 17.05
N TYR A 173 -0.56 4.59 16.22
CA TYR A 173 0.60 4.45 15.34
C TYR A 173 0.70 5.64 14.38
N VAL A 174 1.91 6.16 14.21
CA VAL A 174 2.27 7.07 13.12
C VAL A 174 2.94 6.24 12.03
N TRP A 175 2.26 6.12 10.88
CA TRP A 175 2.81 5.47 9.70
C TRP A 175 3.14 6.53 8.65
N PRO A 176 4.42 6.80 8.35
CA PRO A 176 4.83 7.71 7.30
C PRO A 176 4.59 7.06 5.94
N VAL A 177 3.35 7.13 5.49
CA VAL A 177 2.97 6.66 4.16
C VAL A 177 3.42 7.73 3.14
N PRO A 178 4.25 7.40 2.14
CA PRO A 178 4.55 8.32 1.06
C PRO A 178 3.22 8.77 0.45
N MET A 179 2.96 10.07 0.47
CA MET A 179 1.89 10.60 -0.36
C MET A 179 2.32 10.37 -1.79
N VAL A 180 1.70 9.39 -2.45
CA VAL A 180 1.81 9.28 -3.91
C VAL A 180 1.20 10.58 -4.43
N LYS A 181 2.03 11.48 -4.95
CA LYS A 181 1.51 12.51 -5.86
C LYS A 181 0.94 11.73 -7.02
N VAL A 182 -0.38 11.65 -7.11
CA VAL A 182 -1.01 11.31 -8.37
C VAL A 182 -0.68 12.50 -9.25
N GLU A 183 0.31 12.34 -10.12
CA GLU A 183 0.49 13.28 -11.21
C GLU A 183 -0.78 13.14 -12.05
N ASP A 184 -1.66 14.13 -11.94
CA ASP A 184 -2.87 14.22 -12.73
C ASP A 184 -2.45 14.36 -14.20
N GLU A 185 -2.32 13.24 -14.90
CA GLU A 185 -2.32 13.13 -16.37
C GLU A 185 -3.71 13.50 -16.93
N ALA A 186 -4.37 14.48 -16.33
CA ALA A 186 -5.69 14.99 -16.66
C ALA A 186 -5.66 16.51 -16.87
N SER A 187 -4.56 17.04 -17.39
CA SER A 187 -4.49 18.38 -17.97
C SER A 187 -3.96 18.33 -19.41
N THR A 188 -4.68 17.61 -20.26
CA THR A 188 -4.79 17.93 -21.69
C THR A 188 -6.20 17.56 -22.12
N MET A 189 -7.11 18.54 -22.03
CA MET A 189 -8.40 18.45 -22.69
C MET A 189 -8.18 18.50 -24.21
N VAL A 190 -8.29 17.36 -24.90
CA VAL A 190 -8.77 17.33 -26.28
C VAL A 190 -10.10 16.60 -26.27
N VAL A 191 -11.18 17.37 -26.32
CA VAL A 191 -12.54 16.85 -26.46
C VAL A 191 -12.67 16.25 -27.87
N PRO A 192 -13.03 14.97 -28.04
CA PRO A 192 -13.43 14.48 -29.35
C PRO A 192 -14.83 15.02 -29.65
N VAL A 193 -14.95 15.88 -30.67
CA VAL A 193 -16.25 16.23 -31.27
C VAL A 193 -16.87 14.94 -31.79
N LYS A 194 -17.90 14.45 -31.08
CA LYS A 194 -18.79 13.41 -31.61
C LYS A 194 -19.53 14.02 -32.81
N LYS A 195 -19.12 13.65 -34.03
CA LYS A 195 -19.95 13.88 -35.22
C LYS A 195 -21.23 13.05 -35.05
N THR A 196 -22.30 13.70 -34.59
CA THR A 196 -23.66 13.16 -34.71
C THR A 196 -24.06 13.25 -36.17
N SER A 197 -23.79 12.19 -36.94
CA SER A 197 -24.31 12.04 -38.30
C SER A 197 -25.82 11.81 -38.23
N ARG A 198 -26.56 12.91 -38.34
CA ARG A 198 -28.00 12.94 -38.57
C ARG A 198 -28.26 12.25 -39.93
N LYS A 199 -28.80 11.03 -39.92
CA LYS A 199 -29.28 10.32 -41.12
C LYS A 199 -30.34 11.19 -41.80
N LYS A 200 -29.95 11.91 -42.87
CA LYS A 200 -30.88 12.54 -43.80
C LYS A 200 -31.42 11.45 -44.73
N LYS A 201 -32.73 11.24 -44.67
CA LYS A 201 -33.50 10.41 -45.60
C LYS A 201 -33.57 11.16 -46.92
N ALA A 202 -33.05 10.58 -48.01
CA ALA A 202 -33.28 11.05 -49.38
C ALA A 202 -33.33 9.83 -50.32
N ALA A 203 -34.18 9.99 -51.34
CA ALA A 203 -34.93 8.96 -52.04
C ALA A 203 -34.12 8.04 -52.97
N ALA A 204 -34.75 6.91 -53.30
CA ALA A 204 -34.25 5.83 -54.14
C ALA A 204 -33.94 6.27 -55.58
N PRO A 205 -32.83 5.80 -56.17
CA PRO A 205 -32.64 5.82 -57.62
C PRO A 205 -33.31 4.61 -58.28
N VAL A 206 -33.96 4.88 -59.42
CA VAL A 206 -34.68 3.97 -60.31
C VAL A 206 -33.73 2.91 -60.91
N PRO A 207 -34.14 1.64 -61.07
CA PRO A 207 -33.29 0.59 -61.61
C PRO A 207 -33.04 0.75 -63.12
N PRO A 208 -31.82 0.51 -63.63
CA PRO A 208 -31.56 0.48 -65.05
C PRO A 208 -32.18 -0.76 -65.71
N THR A 209 -32.85 -0.50 -66.82
CA THR A 209 -33.57 -1.43 -67.68
C THR A 209 -32.63 -2.41 -68.38
N ALA A 210 -33.06 -3.66 -68.47
CA ALA A 210 -32.39 -4.76 -69.16
C ALA A 210 -32.15 -4.45 -70.65
N VAL A 211 -30.96 -4.82 -71.15
CA VAL A 211 -30.69 -4.96 -72.59
C VAL A 211 -30.10 -6.36 -72.82
N LYS A 212 -30.65 -7.02 -73.84
CA LYS A 212 -30.61 -8.44 -74.19
C LYS A 212 -29.22 -9.00 -74.53
N GLU A 213 -29.04 -10.31 -74.25
CA GLU A 213 -28.10 -11.20 -74.93
C GLU A 213 -28.38 -11.30 -76.45
N PRO A 214 -27.40 -11.78 -77.24
CA PRO A 214 -27.60 -13.14 -77.75
C PRO A 214 -26.36 -14.05 -77.70
N ALA A 215 -26.69 -15.35 -77.72
CA ALA A 215 -25.85 -16.53 -77.61
C ALA A 215 -24.91 -16.83 -78.79
N MET A 216 -23.87 -17.62 -78.51
CA MET A 216 -23.31 -18.75 -79.32
C MET A 216 -21.94 -19.15 -78.75
N VAL A 217 -21.36 -20.35 -78.87
CA VAL A 217 -21.74 -21.76 -79.10
C VAL A 217 -20.39 -22.51 -79.06
N VAL A 218 -20.29 -23.61 -78.26
CA VAL A 218 -19.49 -24.86 -78.49
C VAL A 218 -17.93 -24.64 -78.49
N ILE A 219 -17.00 -25.55 -78.16
CA ILE A 219 -16.85 -27.00 -78.28
C ILE A 219 -15.86 -27.51 -77.19
N ALA A 220 -16.03 -28.78 -76.81
CA ALA A 220 -15.16 -29.60 -75.97
C ALA A 220 -13.81 -29.94 -76.63
N ASP A 221 -12.88 -30.47 -75.83
CA ASP A 221 -11.91 -31.57 -76.10
C ASP A 221 -10.79 -31.48 -75.03
N ALA A 222 -10.67 -32.43 -74.09
CA ALA A 222 -10.04 -33.74 -74.21
C ALA A 222 -8.50 -33.72 -74.13
N GLU A 223 -8.02 -34.31 -73.02
CA GLU A 223 -6.87 -35.22 -72.92
C GLU A 223 -5.39 -34.77 -72.94
N THR A 224 -4.68 -35.37 -71.96
CA THR A 224 -3.29 -35.86 -71.94
C THR A 224 -2.16 -34.90 -71.59
N THR A 225 -1.61 -35.09 -70.38
CA THR A 225 -0.24 -35.63 -70.18
C THR A 225 -0.16 -36.28 -68.80
#